data_AF-A0A920VPI1-F1
#
_entry.id   AF-A0A920VPI1-F1
#
_cell.length_a   1.000
_cell.length_b   1.000
_cell.length_c   1.000
_cell.angle_alpha   90.00
_cell.angle_beta   90.00
_cell.angle_gamma   90.00
#
_symmetry.space_group_name_H-M   'P 1'
#
loop_
_entity.id
_entity.type
_entity.pdbx_description
1 polymer ?
#
loop_
_entity_poly.entity_id
_entity_poly.type
_entity_poly.pdbx_seq_one_letter_code
_entity_poly.pdbx_strand_id
1 'polypeptide(L)'
;MGAAQSNYSPLLVIYRDDLRSSVMNLIRAIAGGEPTVVFEPPDMPKLRLWRVTDPGTINVIQSVLRDSEIFIADGHHRYEAALRYRSAVRSEREVRFDESVNFRIMLLVSFDEPGLITRGYHRLVESATDNEFAELIKSIELNCHIHGKGILLTLLRRPGKY
;
A
#
# COMPACT_ATOMS: atom_id res chain seq x y z
N MET A 1 -5.41 11.90 11.71
CA MET A 1 -4.05 12.21 12.21
C MET A 1 -4.00 13.37 13.20
N GLY A 2 -4.96 14.32 13.21
CA GLY A 2 -4.94 15.44 14.17
C GLY A 2 -4.87 15.04 15.65
N ALA A 3 -5.53 13.95 16.05
CA ALA A 3 -5.54 13.49 17.44
C ALA A 3 -4.24 12.79 17.89
N ALA A 4 -3.60 12.05 16.98
CA ALA A 4 -2.48 11.16 17.34
C ALA A 4 -1.10 11.69 16.93
N GLN A 5 -1.05 12.60 15.95
CA GLN A 5 0.18 13.22 15.43
C GLN A 5 1.31 12.23 15.09
N SER A 6 0.96 10.99 14.78
CA SER A 6 1.88 9.86 14.64
C SER A 6 1.59 9.03 13.39
N ASN A 7 2.58 8.28 12.93
CA ASN A 7 2.44 7.35 11.81
C ASN A 7 2.64 5.89 12.27
N TYR A 8 1.54 5.17 12.46
CA TYR A 8 1.56 3.84 13.09
C TYR A 8 1.77 2.69 12.11
N SER A 9 1.59 2.90 10.81
CA SER A 9 1.66 1.82 9.83
C SER A 9 2.05 2.32 8.44
N PRO A 10 2.84 1.54 7.68
CA PRO A 10 3.29 1.94 6.36
C PRO A 10 2.15 2.00 5.35
N LEU A 11 2.26 2.91 4.39
CA LEU A 11 1.52 2.81 3.13
C LEU A 11 2.15 1.69 2.31
N LEU A 12 1.35 0.73 1.84
CA LEU A 12 1.87 -0.29 0.92
C LEU A 12 1.88 0.32 -0.47
N VAL A 13 3.07 0.41 -1.06
CA VAL A 13 3.28 0.97 -2.39
C VAL A 13 3.97 -0.03 -3.29
N ILE A 14 3.50 -0.08 -4.54
CA ILE A 14 4.10 -0.88 -5.59
C ILE A 14 4.82 0.07 -6.55
N TYR A 15 6.07 -0.24 -6.90
CA TYR A 15 6.87 0.56 -7.82
C TYR A 15 7.47 -0.31 -8.92
N ARG A 16 7.88 0.30 -10.03
CA ARG A 16 8.63 -0.36 -11.11
C ARG A 16 10.09 0.07 -11.09
N ASP A 17 11.00 -0.89 -11.20
CA ASP A 17 12.45 -0.70 -11.38
C ASP A 17 12.75 -1.12 -12.83
N ASP A 18 13.06 -0.16 -13.69
CA ASP A 18 13.02 -0.23 -15.15
C ASP A 18 14.15 -1.06 -15.77
N LEU A 19 14.25 -2.35 -15.38
CA LEU A 19 14.98 -3.45 -16.05
C LEU A 19 16.30 -3.88 -15.40
N ARG A 20 16.74 -3.32 -14.25
CA ARG A 20 17.99 -3.77 -13.59
C ARG A 20 17.87 -4.23 -12.14
N SER A 21 16.66 -4.20 -11.55
CA SER A 21 16.45 -4.60 -10.14
C SER A 21 17.47 -3.95 -9.19
N SER A 22 17.86 -2.72 -9.50
CA SER A 22 18.95 -2.01 -8.83
C SER A 22 18.65 -1.80 -7.35
N VAL A 23 17.41 -1.44 -7.03
CA VAL A 23 16.96 -1.24 -5.64
C VAL A 23 16.85 -2.59 -4.93
N MET A 24 16.28 -3.61 -5.57
CA MET A 24 16.12 -4.91 -4.92
C MET A 24 17.46 -5.61 -4.65
N ASN A 25 18.40 -5.55 -5.59
CA ASN A 25 19.75 -6.10 -5.41
C ASN A 25 20.49 -5.40 -4.25
N LEU A 26 20.35 -4.08 -4.16
CA LEU A 26 20.89 -3.30 -3.05
C LEU A 26 20.27 -3.69 -1.71
N ILE A 27 18.94 -3.84 -1.66
CA ILE A 27 18.22 -4.31 -0.47
C ILE A 27 18.69 -5.72 -0.07
N ARG A 28 18.86 -6.65 -1.01
CA ARG A 28 19.39 -8.01 -0.73
C ARG A 28 20.82 -7.96 -0.19
N ALA A 29 21.67 -7.11 -0.75
CA ALA A 29 23.04 -6.93 -0.27
C ALA A 29 23.06 -6.38 1.17
N ILE A 30 22.24 -5.37 1.46
CA ILE A 30 22.09 -4.82 2.82
C ILE A 30 21.60 -5.89 3.80
N ALA A 31 20.55 -6.63 3.42
CA ALA A 31 19.95 -7.67 4.24
C ALA A 31 20.85 -8.91 4.43
N GLY A 32 21.85 -9.10 3.58
CA GLY A 32 22.88 -10.13 3.73
C GLY A 32 23.94 -9.79 4.78
N GLY A 33 24.02 -8.53 5.22
CA GLY A 33 24.88 -8.09 6.33
C GLY A 33 24.21 -8.21 7.70
N GLU A 34 24.95 -7.84 8.75
CA GLU A 34 24.44 -7.85 10.12
C GLU A 34 23.30 -6.83 10.31
N PRO A 35 22.16 -7.23 10.90
CA PRO A 35 21.07 -6.31 11.21
C PRO A 35 21.49 -5.32 12.30
N THR A 36 21.00 -4.08 12.18
CA THR A 36 21.21 -3.05 13.20
C THR A 36 20.43 -3.36 14.47
N VAL A 37 19.21 -3.88 14.32
CA VAL A 37 18.35 -4.29 15.43
C VAL A 37 17.69 -5.61 15.08
N VAL A 38 17.61 -6.47 16.08
CA VAL A 38 16.87 -7.74 16.03
C VAL A 38 15.83 -7.71 17.14
N PHE A 39 14.59 -8.03 16.81
CA PHE A 39 13.49 -8.08 17.75
C PHE A 39 12.82 -9.46 17.70
N GLU A 40 12.69 -10.11 18.84
CA GLU A 40 12.15 -11.47 18.99
C GLU A 40 10.98 -11.44 19.98
N PRO A 41 9.78 -11.03 19.52
CA PRO A 41 8.58 -11.04 20.34
C PRO A 41 8.11 -12.49 20.61
N PRO A 42 7.51 -12.79 21.78
CA PRO A 42 7.12 -14.16 22.16
C PRO A 42 6.23 -14.88 21.15
N ASP A 43 5.31 -14.16 20.50
CA ASP A 43 4.27 -14.73 19.63
C ASP A 43 4.29 -14.16 18.21
N MET A 44 5.40 -13.58 17.75
CA MET A 44 5.52 -13.12 16.36
C MET A 44 6.87 -13.53 15.75
N PRO A 45 6.97 -13.55 14.41
CA PRO A 45 8.23 -13.82 13.73
C PRO A 45 9.33 -12.84 14.18
N LYS A 46 10.56 -13.37 14.26
CA LYS A 46 11.76 -12.57 14.45
C LYS A 46 11.85 -11.46 13.41
N LEU A 47 11.87 -10.21 13.87
CA LEU A 47 12.03 -9.03 13.04
C LEU A 47 13.49 -8.60 13.02
N ARG A 48 13.97 -8.20 11.84
CA ARG A 48 15.32 -7.65 11.65
C ARG A 48 15.20 -6.31 10.95
N LEU A 49 15.97 -5.34 11.42
CA LEU A 49 16.00 -3.99 10.88
C LEU A 49 17.43 -3.60 10.53
N TRP A 50 17.63 -3.09 9.32
CA TRP A 50 18.89 -2.54 8.86
C TRP A 50 18.74 -1.04 8.70
N ARG A 51 19.62 -0.28 9.35
CA ARG A 51 19.69 1.17 9.20
C ARG A 51 20.62 1.52 8.05
N VAL A 52 20.10 2.20 7.04
CA VAL A 52 20.89 2.71 5.91
C VAL A 52 21.21 4.18 6.16
N THR A 53 22.50 4.50 6.31
CA THR A 53 22.99 5.88 6.50
C THR A 53 23.98 6.32 5.43
N ASP A 54 24.45 5.39 4.59
CA ASP A 54 25.40 5.70 3.52
C ASP A 54 24.73 6.57 2.44
N PRO A 55 25.25 7.79 2.17
CA PRO A 55 24.64 8.71 1.20
C PRO A 55 24.61 8.14 -0.23
N GLY A 56 25.62 7.35 -0.63
CA GLY A 56 25.66 6.74 -1.96
C GLY A 56 24.51 5.77 -2.18
N THR A 57 24.29 4.88 -1.21
CA THR A 57 23.18 3.92 -1.15
C THR A 57 21.83 4.63 -1.19
N ILE A 58 21.65 5.68 -0.37
CA ILE A 58 20.42 6.49 -0.33
C ILE A 58 20.17 7.15 -1.68
N ASN A 59 21.19 7.76 -2.30
CA ASN A 59 21.08 8.43 -3.59
C ASN A 59 20.65 7.46 -4.69
N VAL A 60 21.17 6.24 -4.73
CA VAL A 60 20.75 5.22 -5.71
C VAL A 60 19.26 4.93 -5.57
N ILE A 61 18.78 4.67 -4.35
CA ILE A 61 17.36 4.39 -4.09
C ILE A 61 16.49 5.60 -4.50
N GLN A 62 16.90 6.81 -4.14
CA GLN A 62 16.17 8.04 -4.46
C GLN A 62 16.12 8.32 -5.96
N SER A 63 17.21 8.08 -6.69
CA SER A 63 17.27 8.28 -8.15
C SER A 63 16.32 7.34 -8.87
N VAL A 64 16.31 6.06 -8.52
CA VAL A 64 15.38 5.09 -9.15
C VAL A 64 13.94 5.48 -8.86
N LEU A 65 13.59 5.67 -7.59
CA LEU A 65 12.22 5.98 -7.18
C LEU A 65 11.71 7.35 -7.66
N ARG A 66 12.60 8.28 -8.05
CA ARG A 66 12.22 9.59 -8.60
C ARG A 66 11.54 9.45 -9.96
N ASP A 67 12.05 8.54 -10.78
CA ASP A 67 11.59 8.33 -12.16
C ASP A 67 10.59 7.16 -12.27
N SER A 68 10.47 6.33 -11.22
CA SER A 68 9.47 5.26 -11.11
C SER A 68 8.05 5.79 -10.93
N GLU A 69 7.09 5.14 -11.60
CA GLU A 69 5.68 5.21 -11.19
C GLU A 69 5.48 4.45 -9.88
N ILE A 70 4.83 5.10 -8.91
CA ILE A 70 4.51 4.54 -7.59
C ILE A 70 3.00 4.46 -7.42
N PHE A 71 2.49 3.26 -7.20
CA PHE A 71 1.07 2.98 -6.98
C PHE A 71 0.82 2.68 -5.50
N ILE A 72 -0.13 3.35 -4.88
CA ILE A 72 -0.59 2.99 -3.53
C ILE A 72 -1.46 1.74 -3.68
N ALA A 73 -1.01 0.61 -3.14
CA ALA A 73 -1.78 -0.63 -3.15
C ALA A 73 -2.69 -0.75 -1.92
N ASP A 74 -2.21 -0.27 -0.76
CA ASP A 74 -3.03 -0.13 0.44
C ASP A 74 -2.68 1.14 1.21
N GLY A 75 -3.70 1.74 1.85
CA GLY A 75 -3.54 2.93 2.68
C GLY A 75 -4.02 4.24 2.07
N HIS A 76 -4.83 4.21 1.00
CA HIS A 76 -5.41 5.41 0.37
C HIS A 76 -6.05 6.38 1.36
N HIS A 77 -6.91 5.89 2.25
CA HIS A 77 -7.52 6.74 3.29
C HIS A 77 -6.49 7.30 4.28
N ARG A 78 -5.43 6.54 4.59
CA ARG A 78 -4.32 6.99 5.47
C ARG A 78 -3.50 8.07 4.78
N TYR A 79 -3.25 7.93 3.48
CA TYR A 79 -2.60 8.94 2.65
C TYR A 79 -3.42 10.24 2.59
N GLU A 80 -4.71 10.15 2.28
CA GLU A 80 -5.62 11.31 2.26
C GLU A 80 -5.72 12.00 3.63
N ALA A 81 -5.81 11.23 4.70
CA ALA A 81 -5.81 11.78 6.06
C ALA A 81 -4.49 12.50 6.39
N ALA A 82 -3.36 12.00 5.90
CA ALA A 82 -2.05 12.63 6.05
C ALA A 82 -1.94 13.93 5.26
N LEU A 83 -2.46 13.96 4.02
CA LEU A 83 -2.52 15.19 3.21
C LEU A 83 -3.35 16.27 3.89
N ARG A 84 -4.55 15.94 4.37
CA ARG A 84 -5.41 16.88 5.11
C ARG A 84 -4.72 17.42 6.36
N TYR A 85 -4.07 16.55 7.13
CA TYR A 85 -3.32 16.96 8.31
C TYR A 85 -2.15 17.89 7.97
N ARG A 86 -1.37 17.56 6.93
CA ARG A 86 -0.28 18.42 6.45
C ARG A 86 -0.79 19.80 6.01
N SER A 87 -1.92 19.85 5.29
CA SER A 87 -2.52 21.12 4.88
C SER A 87 -2.98 21.97 6.07
N ALA A 88 -3.59 21.35 7.10
CA ALA A 88 -4.00 22.06 8.31
C ALA A 88 -2.80 22.67 9.06
N VAL A 89 -1.70 21.91 9.23
CA VAL A 89 -0.49 22.44 9.88
C VAL A 89 0.10 23.61 9.06
N ARG A 90 0.11 23.49 7.73
CA ARG A 90 0.61 24.56 6.84
C ARG A 90 -0.26 25.81 6.82
N SER A 91 -1.55 25.72 7.17
CA SER A 91 -2.40 26.91 7.33
C SER A 91 -2.13 27.68 8.62
N GLU A 92 -1.50 27.05 9.61
CA GLU A 92 -1.22 27.66 10.91
C GLU A 92 0.21 28.21 11.01
N ARG A 93 1.17 27.60 10.28
CA ARG A 93 2.56 28.03 10.26
C ARG A 93 3.32 27.57 9.03
N GLU A 94 4.48 28.18 8.82
CA GLU A 94 5.48 27.65 7.89
C GLU A 94 5.98 26.27 8.37
N VAL A 95 6.11 25.35 7.41
CA VAL A 95 6.59 23.99 7.63
C VAL A 95 7.87 23.81 6.83
N ARG A 96 8.99 23.56 7.51
CA ARG A 96 10.27 23.29 6.85
C ARG A 96 10.23 21.96 6.12
N PHE A 97 11.10 21.81 5.13
CA PHE A 97 11.17 20.61 4.31
C PHE A 97 11.44 19.32 5.13
N ASP A 98 12.31 19.42 6.14
CA ASP A 98 12.78 18.30 6.98
C ASP A 98 11.78 17.86 8.07
N GLU A 99 10.67 18.56 8.22
CA GLU A 99 9.68 18.22 9.27
C GLU A 99 8.92 16.94 8.95
N SER A 100 8.70 16.12 9.98
CA SER A 100 8.06 14.81 9.91
C SER A 100 6.66 14.83 9.25
N VAL A 101 5.95 15.96 9.32
CA VAL A 101 4.63 16.13 8.68
C VAL A 101 4.67 15.92 7.16
N ASN A 102 5.82 16.18 6.52
CA ASN A 102 6.04 15.99 5.09
C ASN A 102 6.28 14.53 4.69
N PHE A 103 6.57 13.64 5.64
CA PHE A 103 7.03 12.28 5.37
C PHE A 103 6.04 11.22 5.84
N ARG A 104 6.03 10.07 5.14
CA ARG A 104 5.25 8.89 5.51
C ARG A 104 6.14 7.65 5.41
N ILE A 105 5.93 6.73 6.33
CA ILE A 105 6.49 5.38 6.28
C ILE A 105 5.82 4.67 5.12
N MET A 106 6.62 4.07 4.25
CA MET A 106 6.16 3.31 3.10
C MET A 106 6.78 1.91 3.15
N LEU A 107 5.99 0.92 2.75
CA LEU A 107 6.44 -0.42 2.43
C LEU A 107 6.48 -0.51 0.91
N LEU A 108 7.68 -0.53 0.34
CA LEU A 108 7.90 -0.57 -1.09
C LEU A 108 8.02 -2.02 -1.56
N VAL A 109 7.20 -2.41 -2.53
CA VAL A 109 7.26 -3.72 -3.17
C VAL A 109 7.48 -3.52 -4.66
N SER A 110 8.49 -4.18 -5.23
CA SER A 110 8.70 -4.13 -6.67
C SER A 110 7.57 -4.87 -7.38
N PHE A 111 7.07 -4.29 -8.48
CA PHE A 111 6.10 -4.95 -9.36
C PHE A 111 6.67 -6.24 -9.95
N ASP A 112 7.98 -6.27 -10.18
CA ASP A 112 8.69 -7.40 -10.80
C ASP A 112 9.09 -8.47 -9.77
N GLU A 113 8.77 -8.30 -8.48
CA GLU A 113 9.08 -9.30 -7.46
C GLU A 113 8.14 -10.52 -7.61
N PRO A 114 8.67 -11.73 -7.89
CA PRO A 114 7.83 -12.91 -8.16
C PRO A 114 6.90 -13.32 -7.02
N GLY A 115 7.20 -12.89 -5.78
CA GLY A 115 6.42 -13.20 -4.58
C GLY A 115 5.15 -12.34 -4.41
N LEU A 116 4.94 -11.31 -5.22
CA LEU A 116 3.75 -10.46 -5.12
C LEU A 116 2.54 -11.16 -5.75
N ILE A 117 1.67 -11.74 -4.91
CA ILE A 117 0.41 -12.35 -5.35
C ILE A 117 -0.75 -11.43 -4.95
N THR A 118 -1.45 -10.89 -5.95
CA THR A 118 -2.70 -10.15 -5.74
C THR A 118 -3.89 -11.08 -5.90
N ARG A 119 -4.79 -11.10 -4.90
CA ARG A 119 -6.02 -11.89 -4.93
C ARG A 119 -7.23 -10.97 -4.87
N GLY A 120 -8.34 -11.43 -5.45
CA GLY A 120 -9.62 -10.74 -5.34
C GLY A 120 -10.16 -10.79 -3.92
N TYR A 121 -10.91 -9.75 -3.55
CA TYR A 121 -11.70 -9.78 -2.31
C TYR A 121 -13.01 -10.51 -2.57
N HIS A 122 -13.33 -11.47 -1.71
CA HIS A 122 -14.64 -12.11 -1.68
C HIS A 122 -15.48 -11.43 -0.59
N ARG A 123 -16.69 -10.99 -0.95
CA ARG A 123 -17.65 -10.41 0.00
C ARG A 123 -18.74 -11.43 0.26
N LEU A 124 -18.99 -11.70 1.54
CA LEU A 124 -20.11 -12.51 1.98
C LEU A 124 -21.21 -11.57 2.48
N VAL A 125 -22.45 -11.86 2.07
CA VAL A 125 -23.64 -11.18 2.60
C VAL A 125 -24.37 -12.21 3.44
N GLU A 126 -24.42 -11.96 4.75
CA GLU A 126 -25.14 -12.79 5.71
C GLU A 126 -26.43 -12.08 6.13
N SER A 127 -27.47 -12.85 6.45
CA SER A 127 -28.73 -12.35 7.02
C SER A 127 -29.53 -11.36 6.16
N ALA A 128 -29.28 -11.29 4.85
CA ALA A 128 -30.17 -10.59 3.93
C ALA A 128 -31.51 -11.33 3.81
N THR A 129 -32.62 -10.59 3.88
CA THR A 129 -33.93 -11.11 3.47
C THR A 129 -33.94 -11.40 1.98
N ASP A 130 -34.87 -12.25 1.53
CA ASP A 130 -35.02 -12.57 0.10
C ASP A 130 -35.21 -11.30 -0.76
N ASN A 131 -35.91 -10.29 -0.23
CA ASN A 131 -36.12 -9.03 -0.93
C ASN A 131 -34.84 -8.19 -1.03
N GLU A 132 -34.09 -8.05 0.07
CA GLU A 132 -32.80 -7.33 0.06
C GLU A 132 -31.78 -8.01 -0.85
N PHE A 133 -31.76 -9.34 -0.85
CA PHE A 133 -30.89 -10.10 -1.75
C PHE A 133 -31.29 -9.90 -3.21
N ALA A 134 -32.59 -9.96 -3.54
CA ALA A 134 -33.08 -9.72 -4.89
C ALA A 134 -32.76 -8.30 -5.39
N GLU A 135 -32.91 -7.28 -4.53
CA GLU A 135 -32.56 -5.90 -4.85
C GLU A 135 -31.05 -5.73 -5.09
N LEU A 136 -30.21 -6.37 -4.27
CA LEU A 136 -28.77 -6.37 -4.44
C LEU A 136 -28.37 -7.00 -5.78
N ILE A 137 -28.90 -8.18 -6.11
CA ILE A 137 -28.62 -8.86 -7.39
C ILE A 137 -29.06 -7.99 -8.56
N LYS A 138 -30.26 -7.40 -8.49
CA LYS A 138 -30.75 -6.48 -9.53
C LYS A 138 -29.81 -5.28 -9.72
N SER A 139 -29.34 -4.68 -8.64
CA SER A 139 -28.37 -3.58 -8.67
C SER A 139 -27.04 -3.98 -9.34
N ILE A 140 -26.58 -5.20 -9.05
CA ILE A 140 -25.37 -5.76 -9.66
C ILE A 140 -25.59 -6.01 -11.16
N GLU A 141 -26.71 -6.63 -11.55
CA GLU A 141 -27.03 -6.93 -12.97
C GLU A 141 -27.13 -5.67 -13.83
N LEU A 142 -27.54 -4.53 -13.26
CA LEU A 142 -27.55 -3.24 -13.95
C LEU A 142 -26.14 -2.76 -14.35
N ASN A 143 -25.10 -3.15 -13.59
CA ASN A 143 -23.75 -2.62 -13.72
C ASN A 143 -22.71 -3.66 -14.19
N CYS A 144 -23.01 -4.94 -14.04
CA CYS A 144 -22.09 -6.05 -14.26
C CYS A 144 -22.71 -7.12 -15.17
N HIS A 145 -21.86 -7.98 -15.72
CA HIS A 145 -22.29 -9.29 -16.23
C HIS A 145 -22.02 -10.32 -15.14
N ILE A 146 -23.05 -11.07 -14.76
CA ILE A 146 -22.96 -12.14 -13.77
C ILE A 146 -22.70 -13.46 -14.49
N HIS A 147 -21.62 -14.15 -14.13
CA HIS A 147 -21.30 -15.48 -14.65
C HIS A 147 -21.38 -16.52 -13.53
N GLY A 148 -22.19 -17.57 -13.73
CA GLY A 148 -22.41 -18.68 -12.80
C GLY A 148 -23.81 -18.72 -12.18
N LYS A 149 -24.32 -19.93 -11.89
CA LYS A 149 -25.54 -20.16 -11.09
C LYS A 149 -25.15 -20.99 -9.85
N GLY A 150 -25.10 -20.37 -8.68
CA GLY A 150 -24.72 -21.00 -7.40
C GLY A 150 -24.35 -19.99 -6.30
N ILE A 151 -23.93 -20.49 -5.13
CA ILE A 151 -23.61 -19.71 -3.90
C ILE A 151 -22.41 -18.75 -4.07
N LEU A 152 -21.61 -18.92 -5.14
CA LEU A 152 -20.47 -18.06 -5.46
C LEU A 152 -20.72 -17.27 -6.74
N LEU A 153 -20.89 -15.95 -6.60
CA LEU A 153 -21.02 -15.02 -7.72
C LEU A 153 -19.67 -14.36 -8.00
N THR A 154 -19.21 -14.43 -9.24
CA THR A 154 -18.06 -13.64 -9.71
C THR A 154 -18.59 -12.46 -10.53
N LEU A 155 -18.25 -11.25 -10.11
CA LEU A 155 -18.71 -10.01 -10.76
C LEU A 155 -17.66 -9.49 -11.73
N LEU A 156 -18.03 -9.37 -13.00
CA LEU A 156 -17.23 -8.70 -14.02
C LEU A 156 -17.91 -7.39 -14.41
N ARG A 157 -17.19 -6.26 -14.26
CA ARG A 157 -17.68 -4.92 -14.63
C ARG A 157 -17.88 -4.86 -16.15
N ARG A 158 -19.01 -4.30 -16.62
CA ARG A 158 -19.23 -4.10 -18.05
C ARG A 158 -18.23 -3.10 -18.62
N PRO A 159 -17.58 -3.38 -19.76
CA PRO A 159 -16.74 -2.39 -20.42
C PRO A 159 -17.61 -1.21 -20.90
N GLY A 160 -17.22 0.03 -20.57
CA GLY A 160 -17.77 1.23 -21.20
C GLY A 160 -18.60 2.22 -20.37
N LYS A 161 -18.47 2.28 -19.04
CA LYS A 161 -18.99 3.43 -18.26
C LYS A 161 -17.89 4.04 -17.38
N TYR A 162 -17.30 5.12 -17.90
CA TYR A 162 -16.57 6.13 -17.14
C TYR A 162 -17.55 7.16 -16.60
#